data_AF-A0A4T3EYC2-F1
#
_entry.id   AF-A0A4T3EYC2-F1
#
_cell.length_a   1.000
_cell.length_b   1.000
_cell.length_c   1.000
_cell.angle_alpha   90.00
_cell.angle_beta   90.00
_cell.angle_gamma   90.00
#
_symmetry.space_group_name_H-M   'P 1'
#
loop_
_entity.id
_entity.type
_entity.pdbx_description
1 polymer ?
#
loop_
_entity_poly.entity_id
_entity_poly.type
_entity_poly.pdbx_seq_one_letter_code
_entity_poly.pdbx_strand_id
1 'polypeptide(L)'
;MADLAKAKELLDSQLAEMKARLEHIESDLAEPMDADSSERAAQMEDDESLEGQAAVVSRRITATQRALLRVEDGSYGECLECGADISEGRLNARPESVLCIACAQKG
;
A
#
# COMPACT_ATOMS: atom_id res chain seq x y z
N MET A 1 -5.45 -19.81 -13.11
CA MET A 1 -4.05 -19.36 -12.93
C MET A 1 -4.03 -17.87 -13.20
N ALA A 2 -3.57 -17.07 -12.24
CA ALA A 2 -3.53 -15.62 -12.38
C ALA A 2 -2.59 -15.22 -13.53
N ASP A 3 -2.98 -14.21 -14.30
CA ASP A 3 -2.12 -13.62 -15.31
C ASP A 3 -1.02 -12.80 -14.61
N LEU A 4 0.16 -13.41 -14.46
CA LEU A 4 1.32 -12.83 -13.78
C LEU A 4 1.81 -11.54 -14.47
N ALA A 5 1.72 -11.46 -15.80
CA ALA A 5 2.13 -10.27 -16.54
C ALA A 5 1.20 -9.10 -16.23
N LYS A 6 -0.12 -9.35 -16.29
CA LYS A 6 -1.12 -8.34 -15.94
C LYS A 6 -1.05 -7.94 -14.46
N ALA A 7 -0.80 -8.90 -13.57
CA ALA A 7 -0.63 -8.63 -12.14
C ALA A 7 0.59 -7.74 -11.89
N LYS A 8 1.72 -8.01 -12.56
CA LYS A 8 2.92 -7.19 -12.47
C LYS A 8 2.66 -5.75 -12.89
N GLU A 9 2.09 -5.54 -14.07
CA GLU A 9 1.80 -4.19 -14.59
C GLU A 9 0.89 -3.40 -13.64
N LEU A 10 -0.14 -4.04 -13.11
CA LEU A 10 -1.06 -3.41 -12.16
C LEU A 10 -0.35 -3.02 -10.85
N LEU A 11 0.43 -3.93 -10.28
CA LEU A 11 1.17 -3.69 -9.04
C LEU A 11 2.26 -2.63 -9.20
N ASP A 12 2.98 -2.62 -10.33
CA ASP A 12 3.99 -1.59 -10.63
C ASP A 12 3.34 -0.20 -10.77
N SER A 13 2.21 -0.11 -11.46
CA SER A 13 1.45 1.15 -11.56
C SER A 13 0.99 1.66 -10.19
N GLN A 14 0.44 0.79 -9.36
CA GLN A 14 0.01 1.15 -8.00
C GLN A 14 1.18 1.56 -7.12
N LEU A 15 2.32 0.86 -7.24
CA LEU A 15 3.52 1.18 -6.50
C LEU A 15 4.05 2.57 -6.86
N ALA A 16 4.07 2.91 -8.15
CA ALA A 16 4.50 4.22 -8.62
C ALA A 16 3.60 5.34 -8.09
N GLU A 17 2.27 5.17 -8.17
CA GLU A 17 1.30 6.14 -7.65
C GLU A 17 1.46 6.36 -6.13
N MET A 18 1.57 5.28 -5.36
CA MET A 18 1.74 5.38 -3.91
C MET A 18 3.07 6.02 -3.51
N LYS A 19 4.15 5.75 -4.24
CA LYS A 19 5.45 6.39 -4.00
C LYS A 19 5.40 7.89 -4.27
N ALA A 20 4.79 8.30 -5.39
CA ALA A 20 4.59 9.71 -5.70
C ALA A 20 3.74 10.41 -4.61
N ARG A 21 2.69 9.74 -4.13
CA ARG A 21 1.87 10.27 -3.02
C ARG A 21 2.67 10.40 -1.73
N LEU A 22 3.51 9.42 -1.39
CA LEU A 22 4.35 9.48 -0.20
C LEU A 22 5.34 10.63 -0.29
N GLU A 23 5.98 10.82 -1.45
CA GLU A 23 6.91 11.92 -1.69
C GLU A 23 6.23 13.29 -1.50
N HIS A 24 5.00 13.46 -1.98
CA HIS A 24 4.22 14.67 -1.72
C HIS A 24 3.97 14.91 -0.23
N ILE A 25 3.53 13.88 0.51
CA ILE A 25 3.28 14.00 1.95
C ILE A 25 4.58 14.34 2.71
N GLU A 26 5.69 13.70 2.35
CA GLU A 26 7.00 13.97 2.94
C GLU A 26 7.51 15.39 2.61
N SER A 27 7.17 15.92 1.44
CA SER A 27 7.46 17.31 1.07
C SER A 27 6.68 18.31 1.91
N ASP A 28 5.38 18.07 2.12
CA ASP A 28 4.51 18.94 2.93
C ASP A 28 5.00 18.95 4.40
N LEU A 29 5.32 17.77 4.95
CA LEU A 29 5.91 17.63 6.30
C LEU A 29 7.30 18.28 6.46
N ALA A 30 7.99 18.56 5.36
CA ALA A 30 9.31 19.21 5.40
C ALA A 30 9.19 20.75 5.44
N GLU A 31 7.98 21.30 5.32
CA GLU A 31 7.77 22.74 5.42
C GLU A 31 8.08 23.25 6.84
N PRO A 32 8.80 24.37 6.98
CA PRO A 32 9.14 24.91 8.29
C PRO A 32 7.90 25.45 8.99
N MET A 33 7.77 25.14 10.29
CA MET A 33 6.66 25.66 11.08
C MET A 33 6.57 27.18 11.07
N ASP A 34 5.34 27.70 11.02
CA ASP A 34 5.07 29.12 11.11
C ASP A 34 5.48 29.70 12.47
N ALA A 35 5.87 30.98 12.43
CA ALA A 35 6.31 31.70 13.62
C ALA A 35 5.13 32.17 14.49
N ASP A 36 3.93 32.30 13.91
CA ASP A 36 2.71 32.68 14.61
C ASP A 36 2.18 31.49 15.43
N SER A 37 1.92 31.71 16.72
CA SER A 37 1.51 30.65 17.64
C SER A 37 0.15 30.02 17.32
N SER A 38 -0.75 30.78 16.68
CA SER A 38 -2.08 30.28 16.31
C SER A 38 -2.02 29.45 15.04
N GLU A 39 -1.21 29.85 14.06
CA GLU A 39 -0.95 29.08 12.84
C GLU A 39 -0.13 27.82 13.14
N ARG A 40 0.84 27.90 14.07
CA ARG A 40 1.63 26.75 14.51
C ARG A 40 0.80 25.63 15.11
N ALA A 41 -0.25 25.95 15.88
CA ALA A 41 -1.12 24.94 16.45
C ALA A 41 -1.88 24.16 15.36
N ALA A 42 -2.42 24.87 14.36
CA ALA A 42 -3.09 24.25 13.22
C ALA A 42 -2.13 23.38 12.39
N GLN A 43 -0.91 23.87 12.13
CA GLN A 43 0.11 23.10 11.41
C GLN A 43 0.49 21.80 12.12
N MET A 44 0.62 21.79 13.45
CA MET A 44 0.92 20.54 14.17
C MET A 44 -0.18 19.49 14.02
N GLU A 45 -1.45 19.91 14.02
CA GLU A 45 -2.57 19.00 13.80
C GLU A 45 -2.59 18.44 12.37
N ASP A 46 -2.28 19.29 11.38
CA ASP A 46 -2.14 18.89 9.98
C ASP A 46 -0.97 17.92 9.78
N ASP A 47 0.20 18.20 10.38
CA ASP A 47 1.38 17.35 10.34
C ASP A 47 1.09 15.98 10.96
N GLU A 48 0.43 15.90 12.12
CA GLU A 48 0.06 14.63 12.75
C GLU A 48 -0.83 13.79 11.82
N SER A 49 -1.78 14.44 11.14
CA SER A 49 -2.64 13.79 10.14
C SER A 49 -1.83 13.28 8.94
N LEU A 50 -0.89 14.08 8.43
CA LEU A 50 0.00 13.72 7.32
C LEU A 50 0.93 12.56 7.68
N GLU A 51 1.52 12.55 8.88
CA GLU A 51 2.34 11.44 9.39
C GLU A 51 1.54 10.13 9.45
N GLY A 52 0.30 10.18 9.93
CA GLY A 52 -0.60 9.03 9.93
C GLY A 52 -0.87 8.50 8.51
N GLN A 53 -1.08 9.40 7.55
CA GLN A 53 -1.25 9.05 6.14
C GLN A 53 0.02 8.45 5.54
N ALA A 54 1.19 9.04 5.79
CA ALA A 54 2.49 8.53 5.34
C ALA A 54 2.73 7.10 5.85
N ALA A 55 2.44 6.84 7.13
CA ALA A 55 2.56 5.51 7.71
C ALA A 55 1.65 4.48 7.03
N VAL A 56 0.41 4.85 6.67
CA VAL A 56 -0.51 3.96 5.94
C VAL A 56 -0.02 3.70 4.53
N VAL A 57 0.42 4.73 3.80
CA VAL A 57 0.93 4.60 2.42
C VAL A 57 2.20 3.75 2.39
N SER A 58 3.14 3.98 3.30
CA SER A 58 4.38 3.20 3.42
C SER A 58 4.13 1.70 3.67
N ARG A 59 3.16 1.36 4.53
CA ARG A 59 2.74 -0.04 4.74
C ARG A 59 2.18 -0.66 3.47
N ARG A 60 1.38 0.08 2.69
CA ARG A 60 0.84 -0.40 1.41
C ARG A 60 1.93 -0.60 0.36
N ILE A 61 2.87 0.34 0.24
CA ILE A 61 4.07 0.21 -0.62
C ILE A 61 4.79 -1.10 -0.31
N THR A 62 5.04 -1.37 0.98
CA THR A 62 5.71 -2.61 1.42
C THR A 62 4.90 -3.85 1.04
N ALA A 63 3.57 -3.82 1.18
CA ALA A 63 2.70 -4.93 0.80
C ALA A 63 2.73 -5.18 -0.73
N THR A 64 2.65 -4.13 -1.53
CA THR A 64 2.72 -4.21 -3.00
C THR A 64 4.08 -4.72 -3.48
N GLN A 65 5.18 -4.28 -2.87
CA GLN A 65 6.52 -4.82 -3.16
C GLN A 65 6.61 -6.33 -2.86
N ARG A 66 6.03 -6.78 -1.75
CA ARG A 66 5.96 -8.22 -1.44
C ARG A 66 5.10 -8.98 -2.46
N ALA A 67 4.00 -8.41 -2.91
CA ALA A 67 3.18 -9.02 -3.95
C ALA A 67 3.94 -9.12 -5.29
N LEU A 68 4.73 -8.10 -5.66
CA LEU A 68 5.62 -8.16 -6.84
C LEU A 68 6.64 -9.29 -6.74
N LEU A 69 7.27 -9.50 -5.57
CA LEU A 69 8.18 -10.63 -5.37
C LEU A 69 7.47 -11.98 -5.61
N ARG A 70 6.20 -12.11 -5.21
CA ARG A 70 5.40 -13.31 -5.48
C ARG A 70 5.06 -13.48 -6.96
N VAL A 71 4.92 -12.37 -7.69
CA VAL A 71 4.74 -12.44 -9.14
C VAL A 71 6.02 -12.94 -9.80
N GLU A 72 7.18 -12.51 -9.32
CA GLU A 72 8.49 -12.95 -9.82
C GLU A 72 8.81 -14.42 -9.49
N ASP A 73 8.43 -14.90 -8.30
CA ASP A 73 8.63 -16.30 -7.91
C ASP A 73 7.53 -17.26 -8.43
N GLY A 74 6.46 -16.72 -8.99
CA GLY A 74 5.34 -17.47 -9.56
C GLY A 74 4.27 -17.93 -8.57
N SER A 75 4.38 -17.57 -7.27
CA SER A 75 3.40 -17.88 -6.21
C SER A 75 2.29 -16.85 -6.06
N TYR A 76 2.25 -15.83 -6.92
CA TYR A 76 1.18 -14.83 -6.90
C TYR A 76 -0.19 -15.46 -7.14
N GLY A 77 -1.15 -15.08 -6.30
CA GLY A 77 -2.48 -15.68 -6.30
C GLY A 77 -2.60 -16.95 -5.46
N GLU A 78 -1.54 -17.40 -4.77
CA GLU A 78 -1.64 -18.47 -3.76
C GLU A 78 -1.78 -17.89 -2.35
N CYS A 79 -2.66 -18.45 -1.53
CA CYS A 79 -2.86 -18.07 -0.13
C CYS A 79 -1.69 -18.55 0.76
N LEU A 80 -1.07 -17.62 1.50
CA LEU A 80 0.02 -17.94 2.43
C LEU A 80 -0.38 -18.83 3.61
N GLU A 81 -1.66 -18.87 3.99
CA GLU A 81 -2.12 -19.64 5.15
C GLU A 81 -2.53 -21.07 4.79
N CYS A 82 -3.21 -21.26 3.66
CA CYS A 82 -3.79 -22.55 3.29
C CYS A 82 -3.31 -23.12 1.95
N GLY A 83 -2.49 -22.38 1.19
CA GLY A 83 -2.01 -22.79 -0.14
C GLY A 83 -3.10 -22.82 -1.23
N ALA A 84 -4.33 -22.40 -0.93
CA ALA A 84 -5.40 -22.35 -1.93
C ALA A 84 -5.29 -21.11 -2.81
N ASP A 85 -5.85 -21.20 -4.03
CA ASP A 85 -5.94 -20.07 -4.94
C ASP A 85 -6.77 -18.91 -4.32
N ILE A 86 -6.24 -17.70 -4.46
CA ILE A 86 -6.93 -16.45 -4.17
C ILE A 86 -7.81 -16.13 -5.38
N SER A 87 -9.08 -15.84 -5.12
CA SER A 87 -10.03 -15.54 -6.20
C SER A 87 -9.59 -14.31 -6.99
N GLU A 88 -9.77 -14.36 -8.31
CA GLU A 88 -9.48 -13.22 -9.21
C GLU A 88 -10.23 -11.97 -8.79
N GLY A 89 -11.49 -12.09 -8.34
CA GLY A 89 -12.26 -10.95 -7.82
C GLY A 89 -11.57 -10.26 -6.63
N ARG A 90 -10.88 -11.02 -5.77
CA ARG A 90 -10.12 -10.46 -4.66
C ARG A 90 -8.81 -9.82 -5.12
N LEU A 91 -8.10 -10.44 -6.05
CA LEU A 91 -6.87 -9.87 -6.65
C LEU A 91 -7.18 -8.62 -7.50
N ASN A 92 -8.35 -8.54 -8.13
CA ASN A 92 -8.79 -7.35 -8.85
C ASN A 92 -9.15 -6.21 -7.90
N ALA A 93 -9.75 -6.52 -6.74
CA ALA A 93 -10.09 -5.51 -5.74
C ALA A 93 -8.89 -5.07 -4.89
N ARG A 94 -7.98 -6.01 -4.58
CA ARG A 94 -6.76 -5.82 -3.78
C ARG A 94 -5.64 -6.71 -4.31
N PRO A 95 -4.86 -6.24 -5.29
CA PRO A 95 -3.77 -7.01 -5.91
C PRO A 95 -2.68 -7.43 -4.92
N GLU A 96 -2.46 -6.65 -3.86
CA GLU A 96 -1.47 -6.93 -2.81
C GLU A 96 -1.88 -8.05 -1.84
N SER A 97 -3.04 -8.64 -2.05
CA SER A 97 -3.62 -9.70 -1.23
C SER A 97 -2.77 -10.97 -1.16
N VAL A 98 -2.42 -11.39 0.05
CA VAL A 98 -1.65 -12.65 0.30
C VAL A 98 -2.47 -13.80 0.90
N LEU A 99 -3.75 -13.58 1.22
CA LEU A 99 -4.64 -14.59 1.81
C LEU A 99 -5.83 -14.89 0.91
N CYS A 100 -6.49 -16.03 1.02
CA CYS A 100 -7.81 -16.22 0.40
C CYS A 100 -8.90 -15.54 1.26
N ILE A 101 -10.11 -15.39 0.71
CA ILE A 101 -11.23 -14.76 1.45
C ILE A 101 -11.56 -15.53 2.74
N ALA A 102 -11.47 -16.86 2.71
CA ALA A 102 -11.77 -17.71 3.87
C ALA A 102 -10.74 -17.51 4.99
N CYS A 103 -9.45 -17.39 4.69
CA CYS A 103 -8.41 -17.12 5.68
C CYS A 103 -8.48 -15.68 6.18
N ALA A 104 -8.78 -14.73 5.30
CA ALA A 104 -8.92 -13.32 5.66
C ALA A 104 -10.11 -13.03 6.59
N GLN A 105 -11.14 -13.89 6.61
CA GLN A 105 -12.29 -13.76 7.51
C GLN A 105 -12.08 -14.40 8.89
N LYS A 106 -10.98 -15.12 9.11
CA LYS A 106 -10.69 -15.80 10.38
C LYS A 106 -9.98 -14.92 11.42
N GLY A 107 -9.48 -13.75 11.02
CA GLY A 107 -8.81 -12.76 11.88
C GLY A 107 -9.65 -11.51 12.03
#